data_AF-A0A356MMG1-F1
#
_entry.id   AF-A0A356MMG1-F1
#
_cell.length_a   1.000
_cell.length_b   1.000
_cell.length_c   1.000
_cell.angle_alpha   90.00
_cell.angle_beta   90.00
_cell.angle_gamma   90.00
#
_symmetry.space_group_name_H-M   'P 1'
#
loop_
_entity.id
_entity.type
_entity.pdbx_description
1 polymer ?
#
loop_
_entity_poly.entity_id
_entity_poly.type
_entity_poly.pdbx_seq_one_letter_code
_entity_poly.pdbx_strand_id
1 'polypeptide(L)'
;MIKLINLKEGVYPDVAVYMLNYEINMAKLSDINVIIAIHGYGSHGCGGLIKQEIHNNLRLLKSGHQIVDYVKGEQWSENNPIYDSLTDLEPELILNSQISNLNSGVTIVWVKK
;
A
#
# COMPACT_ATOMS: atom_id res chain seq x y z
N MET A 1 2.50 10.93 8.90
CA MET A 1 1.49 10.01 9.46
C MET A 1 1.21 8.85 8.52
N ILE A 2 0.91 7.69 9.11
CA ILE A 2 0.57 6.44 8.43
C ILE A 2 -0.94 6.16 8.58
N LYS A 3 -1.59 5.68 7.52
CA LYS A 3 -2.96 5.14 7.58
C LYS A 3 -2.99 3.65 7.21
N LEU A 4 -3.65 2.84 8.02
CA LEU A 4 -3.91 1.43 7.73
C LEU A 4 -5.31 1.28 7.13
N ILE A 5 -5.44 0.58 6.01
CA ILE A 5 -6.74 0.30 5.37
C ILE A 5 -6.88 -1.19 5.08
N ASN A 6 -8.08 -1.73 5.33
CA ASN A 6 -8.41 -3.12 5.04
C ASN A 6 -9.23 -3.20 3.75
N LEU A 7 -8.59 -3.65 2.66
CA LEU A 7 -9.23 -3.80 1.36
C LEU A 7 -9.99 -5.13 1.22
N LYS A 8 -9.93 -6.01 2.24
CA LYS A 8 -10.72 -7.24 2.26
C LYS A 8 -12.19 -7.02 2.63
N GLU A 9 -12.54 -5.83 3.15
CA GLU A 9 -13.89 -5.52 3.65
C GLU A 9 -14.90 -5.17 2.53
N GLY A 10 -14.49 -5.18 1.26
CA GLY A 10 -15.38 -5.02 0.10
C GLY A 10 -15.29 -6.24 -0.83
N VAL A 11 -16.41 -6.88 -1.12
CA VAL A 11 -16.51 -8.27 -1.62
C VAL A 11 -15.99 -8.50 -3.06
N TYR A 12 -15.41 -7.51 -3.76
CA TYR A 12 -14.90 -7.67 -5.13
C TYR A 12 -13.64 -6.81 -5.40
N PRO A 13 -12.75 -7.22 -6.32
CA PRO A 13 -11.50 -6.51 -6.62
C PRO A 13 -11.65 -5.05 -7.06
N ASP A 14 -12.70 -4.74 -7.82
CA ASP A 14 -13.05 -3.39 -8.26
C ASP A 14 -13.40 -2.46 -7.09
N VAL A 15 -14.13 -2.96 -6.09
CA VAL A 15 -14.43 -2.23 -4.85
C VAL A 15 -13.15 -1.94 -4.08
N ALA A 16 -12.24 -2.91 -3.97
CA ALA A 16 -10.95 -2.71 -3.31
C ALA A 16 -10.10 -1.64 -4.01
N VAL A 17 -10.07 -1.62 -5.34
CA VAL A 17 -9.40 -0.57 -6.12
C VAL A 17 -10.06 0.78 -5.90
N TYR A 18 -11.39 0.86 -5.89
CA TYR A 18 -12.13 2.09 -5.61
C TYR A 18 -11.80 2.64 -4.20
N MET A 19 -11.84 1.79 -3.18
CA MET A 19 -11.49 2.16 -1.80
C MET A 19 -10.05 2.66 -1.70
N LEU A 20 -9.09 1.98 -2.33
CA LEU A 20 -7.69 2.41 -2.36
C LEU A 20 -7.53 3.78 -3.01
N ASN A 21 -8.16 4.01 -4.16
CA ASN A 21 -8.12 5.30 -4.86
C ASN A 21 -8.74 6.43 -4.02
N TYR A 22 -9.88 6.17 -3.39
CA TYR A 22 -10.51 7.11 -2.49
C TYR A 22 -9.56 7.50 -1.36
N GLU A 23 -8.93 6.51 -0.72
CA GLU A 23 -8.02 6.74 0.40
C GLU A 23 -6.74 7.46 0.00
N ILE A 24 -6.17 7.17 -1.17
CA ILE A 24 -5.04 7.93 -1.73
C ILE A 24 -5.43 9.40 -1.94
N ASN A 25 -6.63 9.66 -2.48
CA ASN A 25 -7.10 11.04 -2.69
C ASN A 25 -7.34 11.78 -1.37
N MET A 26 -7.91 11.10 -0.36
CA MET A 26 -8.07 11.69 0.97
C MET A 26 -6.73 11.95 1.64
N ALA A 27 -5.76 11.04 1.48
CA ALA A 27 -4.41 11.21 2.02
C ALA A 27 -3.68 12.42 1.41
N LYS A 28 -3.88 12.72 0.13
CA LYS A 28 -3.34 13.95 -0.49
C LYS A 28 -3.89 15.23 0.13
N LEU A 29 -5.17 15.22 0.50
CA LEU A 29 -5.85 16.37 1.11
C LEU A 29 -5.59 16.50 2.62
N SER A 30 -4.98 15.48 3.22
CA SER A 30 -4.70 15.38 4.66
C SER A 30 -3.19 15.24 4.89
N ASP A 31 -2.73 15.15 6.13
CA ASP A 31 -1.30 14.95 6.46
C ASP A 31 -0.87 13.47 6.51
N ILE A 32 -1.48 12.64 5.66
CA ILE A 32 -1.15 11.22 5.53
C ILE A 32 -0.13 11.07 4.40
N ASN A 33 1.07 10.62 4.74
CA ASN A 33 2.15 10.43 3.78
C ASN A 33 2.18 8.99 3.25
N VAL A 34 1.77 8.03 4.08
CA VAL A 34 1.87 6.61 3.80
C VAL A 34 0.56 5.89 4.08
N ILE A 35 0.14 5.03 3.16
CA ILE A 35 -0.97 4.10 3.35
C ILE A 35 -0.44 2.67 3.37
N ILE A 36 -0.81 1.89 4.38
CA ILE A 36 -0.59 0.44 4.40
C ILE A 36 -1.93 -0.22 4.01
N ALA A 37 -1.97 -0.80 2.83
CA ALA A 37 -3.15 -1.47 2.30
C ALA A 37 -3.09 -2.99 2.56
N ILE A 38 -4.01 -3.51 3.35
CA ILE A 38 -4.17 -4.95 3.60
C ILE A 38 -5.09 -5.53 2.54
N HIS A 39 -4.56 -6.37 1.65
CA HIS A 39 -5.30 -7.01 0.56
C HIS A 39 -5.35 -8.55 0.66
N GLY A 40 -4.44 -9.13 1.45
CA GLY A 40 -4.33 -10.58 1.67
C GLY A 40 -3.28 -11.27 0.79
N TYR A 41 -2.88 -12.46 1.19
CA TYR A 41 -1.68 -13.14 0.67
C TYR A 41 -1.74 -13.52 -0.82
N GLY A 42 -2.94 -13.55 -1.39
CA GLY A 42 -3.14 -13.78 -2.81
C GLY A 42 -2.85 -15.18 -3.33
N SER A 43 -2.71 -16.17 -2.45
CA SER A 43 -2.40 -17.55 -2.85
C SER A 43 -3.60 -18.29 -3.43
N HIS A 44 -4.85 -18.02 -3.00
CA HIS A 44 -6.08 -18.61 -3.55
C HIS A 44 -7.30 -17.68 -3.33
N GLY A 45 -8.23 -17.61 -4.31
CA GLY A 45 -9.52 -16.91 -4.18
C GLY A 45 -9.48 -15.38 -4.39
N CYS A 46 -10.45 -14.67 -3.80
CA CYS A 46 -10.68 -13.23 -4.02
C CYS A 46 -9.47 -12.34 -3.66
N GLY A 47 -8.71 -12.68 -2.62
CA GLY A 47 -7.54 -11.91 -2.20
C GLY A 47 -6.41 -11.83 -3.24
N GLY A 48 -6.27 -12.87 -4.09
CA GLY A 48 -5.28 -12.86 -5.17
C GLY A 48 -5.65 -11.89 -6.29
N LEU A 49 -6.93 -11.86 -6.63
CA LEU A 49 -7.47 -10.91 -7.59
C LEU A 49 -7.37 -9.48 -7.07
N ILE A 50 -7.69 -9.24 -5.79
CA ILE A 50 -7.49 -7.92 -5.17
C ILE A 50 -6.04 -7.49 -5.29
N LYS A 51 -5.08 -8.33 -4.84
CA LYS A 51 -3.64 -8.02 -4.91
C LYS A 51 -3.20 -7.63 -6.32
N GLN A 52 -3.61 -8.40 -7.33
CA GLN A 52 -3.28 -8.14 -8.72
C GLN A 52 -3.86 -6.80 -9.21
N GLU A 53 -5.14 -6.56 -8.97
CA GLU A 53 -5.84 -5.37 -9.45
C GLU A 53 -5.32 -4.09 -8.77
N ILE A 54 -5.05 -4.12 -7.46
CA ILE A 54 -4.45 -2.96 -6.79
C ILE A 54 -3.02 -2.71 -7.29
N HIS A 55 -2.22 -3.74 -7.60
CA HIS A 55 -0.86 -3.55 -8.11
C HIS A 55 -0.87 -2.98 -9.53
N ASN A 56 -1.81 -3.40 -10.37
CA ASN A 56 -2.04 -2.81 -11.68
C ASN A 56 -2.44 -1.33 -11.56
N ASN A 57 -3.38 -1.02 -10.66
CA ASN A 57 -3.80 0.35 -10.41
C ASN A 57 -2.65 1.22 -9.87
N LEU A 58 -1.90 0.76 -8.84
CA LEU A 58 -0.77 1.50 -8.26
C LEU A 58 0.34 1.77 -9.28
N ARG A 59 0.60 0.83 -10.20
CA ARG A 59 1.53 1.05 -11.31
C ARG A 59 1.10 2.22 -12.19
N LEU A 60 -0.19 2.30 -12.53
CA LEU A 60 -0.75 3.40 -13.32
C LEU A 60 -0.72 4.73 -12.55
N LEU A 61 -1.04 4.71 -11.26
CA LEU A 61 -0.98 5.90 -10.41
C LEU A 61 0.46 6.42 -10.28
N LYS A 62 1.45 5.53 -10.10
CA LYS A 62 2.86 5.89 -10.07
C LYS A 62 3.29 6.51 -11.40
N SER A 63 2.99 5.88 -12.54
CA SER A 63 3.35 6.44 -13.85
C SER A 63 2.64 7.76 -14.15
N GLY A 64 1.44 7.95 -13.61
CA GLY A 64 0.67 9.19 -13.68
C GLY A 64 1.04 10.24 -12.63
N HIS A 65 2.11 10.05 -11.85
CA HIS A 65 2.56 10.94 -10.78
C HIS A 65 1.45 11.25 -9.74
N GLN A 66 0.50 10.32 -9.56
CA GLN A 66 -0.57 10.43 -8.58
C GLN A 66 -0.15 9.91 -7.20
N ILE A 67 0.94 9.15 -7.11
CA ILE A 67 1.61 8.75 -5.88
C ILE A 67 3.12 8.88 -6.10
N VAL A 68 3.90 8.93 -5.04
CA VAL A 68 5.37 8.95 -5.13
C VAL A 68 5.90 7.57 -5.52
N ASP A 69 5.52 6.54 -4.76
CA ASP A 69 5.91 5.14 -5.02
C ASP A 69 5.04 4.16 -4.22
N TYR A 70 5.28 2.85 -4.38
CA TYR A 70 4.72 1.80 -3.53
C TYR A 70 5.69 0.62 -3.39
N VAL A 71 5.62 -0.07 -2.24
CA VAL A 71 6.38 -1.29 -1.94
C VAL A 71 5.43 -2.43 -1.65
N LYS A 72 5.61 -3.57 -2.31
CA LYS A 72 4.92 -4.81 -1.92
C LYS A 72 5.46 -5.27 -0.56
N GLY A 73 4.60 -5.75 0.33
CA GLY A 73 5.07 -6.14 1.67
C GLY A 73 6.15 -7.24 1.64
N GLU A 74 6.11 -8.15 0.65
CA GLU A 74 7.18 -9.14 0.44
C GLU A 74 8.53 -8.56 0.00
N GLN A 75 8.57 -7.27 -0.36
CA GLN A 75 9.76 -6.52 -0.77
C GLN A 75 10.14 -5.45 0.26
N TRP A 76 9.43 -5.36 1.39
CA TRP A 76 9.69 -4.38 2.45
C TRP A 76 10.90 -4.82 3.29
N SER A 77 12.07 -4.32 2.96
CA SER A 77 13.34 -4.59 3.65
C SER A 77 14.35 -3.48 3.36
N GLU A 78 15.43 -3.41 4.15
CA GLU A 78 16.55 -2.48 3.96
C GLU A 78 17.20 -2.56 2.57
N ASN A 79 17.04 -3.68 1.85
CA ASN A 79 17.53 -3.81 0.48
C ASN A 79 16.64 -3.11 -0.56
N ASN A 80 15.46 -2.63 -0.16
CA ASN A 80 14.56 -1.92 -1.06
C ASN A 80 15.02 -0.46 -1.20
N PRO A 81 15.20 0.06 -2.42
CA PRO A 81 15.72 1.41 -2.64
C PRO A 81 14.92 2.55 -1.98
N ILE A 82 13.64 2.31 -1.63
CA ILE A 82 12.80 3.34 -1.01
C ILE A 82 12.60 3.13 0.50
N TYR A 83 13.20 2.09 1.08
CA TYR A 83 13.07 1.77 2.50
C TYR A 83 13.52 2.94 3.39
N ASP A 84 14.77 3.39 3.23
CA ASP A 84 15.35 4.47 4.03
C ASP A 84 14.53 5.75 3.92
N SER A 85 14.14 6.12 2.69
CA SER A 85 13.31 7.32 2.46
C SER A 85 11.97 7.26 3.18
N LEU A 86 11.34 6.09 3.24
CA LEU A 86 10.07 5.90 3.92
C LEU A 86 10.23 5.84 5.44
N THR A 87 11.29 5.22 5.96
CA THR A 87 11.55 5.12 7.39
C THR A 87 12.09 6.43 7.98
N ASP A 88 12.79 7.25 7.19
CA ASP A 88 13.18 8.59 7.60
C ASP A 88 11.95 9.52 7.70
N LEU A 89 11.01 9.38 6.77
CA LEU A 89 9.76 10.14 6.76
C LEU A 89 8.78 9.67 7.85
N GLU A 90 8.63 8.36 8.00
CA GLU A 90 7.71 7.71 8.95
C GLU A 90 8.43 6.58 9.73
N PRO A 91 9.19 6.91 10.79
CA PRO A 91 9.94 5.92 11.57
C PRO A 91 9.07 4.81 12.18
N GLU A 92 7.79 5.10 12.41
CA GLU A 92 6.80 4.14 12.92
C GLU A 92 6.59 2.93 11.99
N LEU A 93 6.96 3.02 10.71
CA LEU A 93 6.92 1.88 9.77
C LEU A 93 7.79 0.72 10.26
N ILE A 94 8.94 1.01 10.89
CA ILE A 94 9.87 -0.02 11.39
C ILE A 94 9.18 -0.90 12.45
N LEU A 95 8.29 -0.32 13.24
CA LEU A 95 7.59 -0.99 14.35
C LEU A 95 6.23 -1.57 13.92
N ASN A 96 5.81 -1.36 12.68
CA ASN A 96 4.48 -1.72 12.24
C ASN A 96 4.36 -3.23 11.95
N SER A 97 3.59 -3.93 12.78
CA SER A 97 3.41 -5.38 12.70
C SER A 97 2.82 -5.86 11.37
N GLN A 98 2.03 -5.03 10.67
CA GLN A 98 1.39 -5.41 9.41
C GLN A 98 2.41 -5.60 8.28
N ILE A 99 3.53 -4.88 8.30
CA ILE A 99 4.56 -4.94 7.25
C ILE A 99 5.80 -5.72 7.69
N SER A 100 5.80 -6.26 8.91
CA SER A 100 6.84 -7.14 9.42
C SER A 100 6.86 -8.50 8.69
N ASN A 101 7.98 -9.23 8.79
CA ASN A 101 8.15 -10.58 8.25
C ASN A 101 7.84 -10.72 6.75
N LEU A 102 8.13 -9.69 5.95
CA LEU A 102 7.90 -9.70 4.50
C LEU A 102 6.45 -10.06 4.13
N ASN A 103 5.48 -9.50 4.87
CA ASN A 103 4.07 -9.85 4.75
C ASN A 103 3.54 -9.59 3.32
N SER A 104 3.36 -10.65 2.54
CA SER A 104 2.92 -10.52 1.14
C SER A 104 1.46 -10.11 0.98
N GLY A 105 0.71 -10.04 2.09
CA GLY A 105 -0.69 -9.62 2.14
C GLY A 105 -0.91 -8.13 2.33
N VAL A 106 0.16 -7.33 2.32
CA VAL A 106 0.09 -5.88 2.43
C VAL A 106 0.87 -5.18 1.33
N THR A 107 0.58 -3.90 1.11
CA THR A 107 1.33 -3.02 0.21
C THR A 107 1.42 -1.64 0.84
N ILE A 108 2.63 -1.11 0.92
CA ILE A 108 2.93 0.23 1.44
C ILE A 108 2.87 1.20 0.26
N VAL A 109 2.09 2.27 0.36
CA VAL A 109 1.89 3.28 -0.68
C VAL A 109 2.38 4.62 -0.17
N TRP A 110 3.37 5.21 -0.85
CA TRP A 110 3.89 6.54 -0.55
C TRP A 110 3.12 7.57 -1.37
N VAL A 111 2.27 8.35 -0.71
CA VAL A 111 1.29 9.24 -1.38
C VAL A 111 1.91 10.58 -1.76
N LYS A 112 2.59 11.26 -0.82
CA LYS A 112 3.20 12.57 -1.00
C LYS A 112 4.54 12.66 -0.26
N LYS A 113 5.45 13.48 -0.78
CA LYS A 113 6.72 13.84 -0.12
C LYS A 113 6.48 14.88 0.95
#